data_AF-A0A9X3FSZ0-F1
#
_entry.id   AF-A0A9X3FSZ0-F1
#
_cell.length_a   1.000
_cell.length_b   1.000
_cell.length_c   1.000
_cell.angle_alpha   90.00
_cell.angle_beta   90.00
_cell.angle_gamma   90.00
#
_symmetry.space_group_name_H-M   'P 1'
#
loop_
_entity.id
_entity.type
_entity.pdbx_description
1 polymer ?
#
loop_
_entity_poly.entity_id
_entity_poly.type
_entity_poly.pdbx_seq_one_letter_code
_entity_poly.pdbx_strand_id
1 'polypeptide(L)'
;MSNMIIDTHAHLWPDNYLDRLEELGSPDISIAKQMNASDSLDDLKHRFNNMKSAGVDRQILSATPQSPQWGSPQESLESAMFINNSYTN
;
A
#
# COMPACT_ATOMS: atom_id res chain seq x y z
N MET A 1 26.59 -15.89 -8.52
CA MET A 1 25.46 -15.34 -7.74
C MET A 1 24.59 -14.59 -8.73
N SER A 2 23.29 -14.87 -8.80
CA SER A 2 22.38 -14.02 -9.57
C SER A 2 22.29 -12.66 -8.89
N ASN A 3 22.18 -11.57 -9.66
CA ASN A 3 21.92 -10.25 -9.09
C ASN A 3 20.50 -10.20 -8.54
N MET A 4 20.32 -9.63 -7.35
CA MET A 4 19.01 -9.38 -6.75
C MET A 4 18.31 -8.26 -7.52
N ILE A 5 17.08 -8.50 -7.99
CA ILE A 5 16.23 -7.54 -8.67
C ILE A 5 15.29 -6.91 -7.64
N ILE A 6 15.49 -5.62 -7.38
CA ILE A 6 14.71 -4.86 -6.39
C ILE A 6 13.83 -3.86 -7.14
N ASP A 7 12.53 -4.00 -6.96
CA ASP A 7 11.55 -3.00 -7.35
C ASP A 7 11.42 -1.96 -6.23
N THR A 8 11.77 -0.72 -6.55
CA THR A 8 11.80 0.39 -5.59
C THR A 8 10.52 1.22 -5.61
N HIS A 9 9.55 0.89 -6.48
CA HIS A 9 8.31 1.62 -6.65
C HIS A 9 7.13 0.66 -6.65
N ALA A 10 6.73 0.23 -5.45
CA ALA A 10 5.57 -0.59 -5.24
C ALA A 10 4.64 0.01 -4.19
N HIS A 11 3.36 -0.31 -4.31
CA HIS A 11 2.31 0.19 -3.41
C HIS A 11 1.57 -0.96 -2.75
N LEU A 12 1.24 -0.80 -1.48
CA LEU A 12 0.37 -1.69 -0.73
C LEU A 12 -0.45 -0.86 0.26
N TRP A 13 -1.76 -0.97 0.23
CA TRP A 13 -2.65 -0.24 1.12
C TRP A 13 -3.64 -1.19 1.76
N PRO A 14 -3.59 -1.42 3.08
CA PRO A 14 -4.65 -2.13 3.77
C PRO A 14 -6.02 -1.51 3.48
N ASP A 15 -7.05 -2.34 3.32
CA ASP A 15 -8.39 -1.83 2.97
C ASP A 15 -8.92 -0.86 4.04
N ASN A 16 -8.66 -1.15 5.31
CA ASN A 16 -9.04 -0.29 6.44
C ASN A 16 -8.26 1.04 6.49
N TYR A 17 -7.06 1.11 5.90
CA TYR A 17 -6.36 2.37 5.70
C TYR A 17 -7.03 3.19 4.60
N LEU A 18 -7.40 2.54 3.49
CA LEU A 18 -8.14 3.20 2.40
C LEU A 18 -9.50 3.72 2.87
N ASP A 19 -10.25 2.93 3.64
CA ASP A 19 -11.52 3.34 4.27
C ASP A 19 -11.33 4.59 5.14
N ARG A 20 -10.29 4.60 5.98
CA ARG A 20 -9.96 5.78 6.80
C ARG A 20 -9.68 7.01 5.96
N LEU A 21 -8.90 6.88 4.89
CA LEU A 21 -8.63 8.03 4.02
C LEU A 21 -9.89 8.52 3.30
N GLU A 22 -10.78 7.62 2.90
CA GLU A 22 -12.08 7.94 2.29
C GLU A 22 -12.96 8.74 3.26
N GLU A 23 -13.06 8.30 4.52
CA GLU A 23 -13.78 9.00 5.58
C GLU A 23 -13.22 10.42 5.84
N LEU A 24 -11.90 10.60 5.69
CA LEU A 24 -11.21 11.89 5.87
C LEU A 24 -11.26 12.79 4.61
N GLY A 25 -11.89 12.34 3.53
CA GLY A 25 -12.11 13.12 2.31
C GLY A 25 -11.08 12.94 1.21
N SER A 26 -10.29 11.86 1.22
CA SER A 26 -9.41 11.52 0.10
C SER A 26 -10.22 11.22 -1.16
N PRO A 27 -9.89 11.82 -2.32
CA PRO A 27 -10.49 11.44 -3.58
C PRO A 27 -9.98 10.07 -4.03
N ASP A 28 -10.70 9.47 -4.98
CA ASP A 28 -10.25 8.32 -5.78
C ASP A 28 -9.90 7.03 -5.00
N ILE A 29 -10.36 6.89 -3.75
CA ILE A 29 -10.17 5.67 -2.96
C ILE A 29 -10.83 4.46 -3.63
N SER A 30 -11.98 4.65 -4.26
CA SER A 30 -12.66 3.58 -5.00
C SER A 30 -11.83 3.02 -6.16
N ILE A 31 -10.96 3.83 -6.77
CA ILE A 31 -10.02 3.38 -7.81
C ILE A 31 -8.89 2.57 -7.16
N ALA A 32 -8.32 3.05 -6.05
CA ALA A 32 -7.26 2.36 -5.33
C ALA A 32 -7.69 0.95 -4.87
N LYS A 33 -8.92 0.83 -4.36
CA LYS A 33 -9.53 -0.45 -3.95
C LYS A 33 -9.65 -1.47 -5.09
N GLN A 34 -9.62 -1.04 -6.36
CA GLN A 34 -9.69 -1.93 -7.52
C GLN A 34 -8.32 -2.38 -8.05
N MET A 35 -7.21 -1.92 -7.44
CA MET A 35 -5.85 -2.20 -7.93
C MET A 35 -5.26 -3.53 -7.43
N ASN A 36 -6.00 -4.33 -6.65
CA ASN A 36 -5.52 -5.56 -6.01
C ASN A 36 -4.21 -5.32 -5.23
N ALA A 37 -4.13 -4.18 -4.56
CA ALA A 37 -2.96 -3.71 -3.83
C ALA A 37 -3.16 -3.77 -2.31
N SER A 38 -4.13 -4.56 -1.82
CA SER A 38 -4.38 -4.69 -0.38
C SER A 38 -3.36 -5.61 0.32
N ASP A 39 -3.49 -5.69 1.64
CA ASP A 39 -2.83 -6.68 2.50
C ASP A 39 -3.64 -7.98 2.64
N SER A 40 -4.76 -8.12 1.91
CA SER A 40 -5.52 -9.37 1.90
C SER A 40 -4.67 -10.52 1.36
N LEU A 41 -4.93 -11.73 1.86
CA LEU A 41 -4.17 -12.91 1.46
C LEU A 41 -4.21 -13.17 -0.05
N ASP A 42 -5.32 -12.87 -0.70
CA ASP A 42 -5.49 -13.12 -2.13
C ASP A 42 -4.74 -12.09 -2.99
N ASP A 43 -4.73 -10.81 -2.59
CA ASP A 43 -3.91 -9.79 -3.24
C ASP A 43 -2.42 -10.02 -3.02
N LEU A 44 -2.01 -10.46 -1.83
CA LEU A 44 -0.62 -10.84 -1.56
C LEU A 44 -0.19 -12.02 -2.43
N LYS A 45 -1.02 -13.07 -2.57
CA LYS A 45 -0.73 -14.17 -3.51
C LYS A 45 -0.61 -13.66 -4.94
N HIS A 46 -1.51 -12.79 -5.39
CA HIS A 46 -1.47 -12.21 -6.73
C HIS A 46 -0.17 -11.42 -6.93
N ARG A 47 0.20 -10.56 -5.98
CA ARG A 47 1.47 -9.81 -5.96
C ARG A 47 2.68 -10.73 -6.07
N PHE A 48 2.78 -11.77 -5.24
CA PHE A 48 3.93 -12.68 -5.27
C PHE A 48 4.02 -13.44 -6.60
N ASN A 49 2.89 -13.81 -7.19
CA ASN A 49 2.86 -14.42 -8.53
C ASN A 49 3.34 -13.45 -9.62
N ASN A 50 2.97 -12.17 -9.53
CA ASN A 50 3.45 -11.13 -10.45
C ASN A 50 4.95 -10.88 -10.28
N MET A 51 5.43 -10.78 -9.04
CA MET A 51 6.87 -10.64 -8.72
C MET A 51 7.67 -11.82 -9.31
N LYS A 52 7.20 -13.05 -9.09
CA LYS A 52 7.83 -14.26 -9.63
C LYS A 52 7.87 -14.25 -11.16
N SER A 53 6.77 -13.87 -11.81
CA SER A 53 6.68 -13.80 -13.28
C SER A 53 7.59 -12.72 -13.86
N ALA A 54 7.77 -11.61 -13.15
CA ALA A 54 8.63 -10.50 -13.54
C ALA A 54 10.11 -10.69 -13.17
N GLY A 55 10.44 -11.72 -12.38
CA GLY A 55 11.80 -11.94 -11.87
C GLY A 55 12.21 -10.94 -10.78
N VAL A 56 11.25 -10.32 -10.06
CA VAL A 56 11.51 -9.39 -8.96
C VAL A 56 11.69 -10.17 -7.65
N ASP A 57 12.82 -9.98 -6.97
CA ASP A 57 13.13 -10.66 -5.71
C ASP A 57 12.57 -9.92 -4.49
N ARG A 58 12.51 -8.58 -4.56
CA ARG A 58 12.04 -7.73 -3.45
C ARG A 58 11.31 -6.49 -3.97
N GLN A 59 10.32 -6.05 -3.21
CA GLN A 59 9.64 -4.76 -3.39
C GLN A 59 9.89 -3.87 -2.17
N ILE A 60 10.10 -2.58 -2.41
CA ILE A 60 10.03 -1.54 -1.39
C ILE A 60 8.65 -0.89 -1.48
N LEU A 61 7.85 -1.07 -0.43
CA LEU A 61 6.45 -0.62 -0.39
C LEU A 61 6.34 0.85 0.02
N SER A 62 5.33 1.53 -0.51
CA SER A 62 5.04 2.93 -0.20
C SER A 62 3.52 3.19 -0.19
N ALA A 63 3.12 4.19 0.60
CA ALA A 63 1.74 4.62 0.71
C ALA A 63 1.27 5.54 -0.43
N THR A 64 2.18 6.16 -1.19
CA THR A 64 1.85 7.01 -2.35
C THR A 64 1.10 6.20 -3.43
N PRO A 65 0.12 6.76 -4.17
CA PRO A 65 -0.42 8.11 -4.04
C PRO A 65 -1.45 8.30 -2.92
N GLN A 66 -1.83 7.24 -2.20
CA GLN A 66 -2.78 7.31 -1.08
C GLN A 66 -2.09 7.79 0.20
N SER A 67 -1.62 9.03 0.17
CA SER A 67 -0.85 9.66 1.25
C SER A 67 -1.76 10.11 2.41
N PRO A 68 -1.28 10.04 3.66
CA PRO A 68 -2.05 10.35 4.86
C PRO A 68 -2.16 11.87 5.13
N GLN A 69 -2.65 12.64 4.16
CA GLN A 69 -2.66 14.12 4.20
C GLN A 69 -4.06 14.74 4.38
N TRP A 70 -5.06 13.90 4.66
CA TRP A 70 -6.47 14.30 4.72
C TRP A 70 -6.95 14.49 6.16
N GLY A 71 -8.07 15.20 6.32
CA GLY A 71 -8.61 15.60 7.63
C GLY A 71 -7.83 16.73 8.30
N SER A 72 -7.91 16.77 9.63
CA SER A 72 -7.15 17.66 10.50
C SER A 72 -5.68 17.23 10.65
N PRO A 73 -4.80 18.10 11.18
CA PRO A 73 -3.41 17.72 11.44
C PRO A 73 -3.24 16.48 12.32
N GLN A 74 -4.14 16.29 13.30
CA GLN A 74 -4.12 15.13 14.19
C GLN A 74 -4.55 13.85 13.45
N GLU A 75 -5.60 13.92 12.62
CA GLU A 75 -6.07 12.77 11.83
C GLU A 75 -5.05 12.35 10.76
N SER A 76 -4.36 13.32 10.15
CA SER A 76 -3.24 13.09 9.24
C SER A 76 -2.09 12.36 9.94
N LEU A 77 -1.67 12.82 11.13
CA LEU A 77 -0.63 12.16 11.93
C LEU A 77 -1.02 10.71 12.27
N GLU A 78 -2.24 10.49 12.74
CA GLU A 78 -2.75 9.16 13.05
C GLU A 78 -2.77 8.24 11.83
N SER A 79 -3.13 8.77 10.66
CA SER A 79 -3.13 8.01 9.40
C SER A 79 -1.71 7.64 8.98
N ALA A 80 -0.73 8.54 9.19
CA ALA A 80 0.68 8.27 8.93
C ALA A 80 1.23 7.19 9.86
N MET A 81 0.87 7.23 11.14
CA MET A 81 1.22 6.18 12.10
C MET A 81 0.56 4.85 11.73
N PHE A 82 -0.72 4.87 11.35
CA PHE A 82 -1.47 3.70 10.92
C PHE A 82 -0.73 2.95 9.80
N ILE A 83 -0.45 3.63 8.68
CA ILE A 83 0.12 2.98 7.51
C ILE A 83 1.54 2.46 7.78
N ASN A 84 2.34 3.22 8.53
CA ASN A 84 3.68 2.77 8.93
C ASN A 84 3.62 1.51 9.81
N ASN A 85 2.72 1.48 10.79
CA ASN A 85 2.55 0.32 11.67
C ASN A 85 2.03 -0.91 10.91
N SER A 86 1.21 -0.71 9.87
CA SER A 86 0.72 -1.81 9.04
C SER A 86 1.83 -2.56 8.30
N TYR A 87 2.94 -1.88 7.96
CA TYR A 87 4.09 -2.48 7.29
C TYR A 87 5.10 -3.14 8.24
N THR A 88 4.96 -2.95 9.55
CA THR A 88 5.90 -3.51 10.54
C THR A 88 5.47 -4.85 11.12
N ASN A 89 4.25 -5.30 10.83
CA ASN A 89 3.71 -6.59 11.27
C ASN A 89 4.00 -7.71 10.27
#